data_AF-A0A7K4CID5-F1
#
_entry.id   AF-A0A7K4CID5-F1
#
_cell.length_a   1.000
_cell.length_b   1.000
_cell.length_c   1.000
_cell.angle_alpha   90.00
_cell.angle_beta   90.00
_cell.angle_gamma   90.00
#
_symmetry.space_group_name_H-M   'P 1'
#
loop_
_entity.id
_entity.type
_entity.pdbx_description
1 polymer ?
#
loop_
_entity_poly.entity_id
_entity_poly.type
_entity_poly.pdbx_seq_one_letter_code
_entity_poly.pdbx_strand_id
1 'polypeptide(L)'
;MPKKVDTEKLNEFCDQLFRTLDRLGGDREDLLPLFLSEKPTAYEKYPRLLLSHIRYYDDVEAGFEEWKSKVLRDSNDYRRDEEYPELLALKKWMIENRALFENRKDNLNHLKRSLYARAYEYLYPRRLLTGAYAEANRGKPEALEEDAIKSGFRSEVKPHIDRLAAVYGDNEKLQRIVDEAEEYLIANRKRYVWKLKEMASSEVHVSE
;
A
#
# COMPACT_ATOMS: atom_id res chain seq x y z
N MET A 1 28.34 22.85 -2.47
CA MET A 1 28.47 21.38 -2.32
C MET A 1 27.09 20.76 -2.37
N PRO A 2 26.82 19.72 -3.16
CA PRO A 2 25.53 19.04 -3.14
C PRO A 2 25.29 18.50 -1.73
N LYS A 3 24.15 18.84 -1.11
CA LYS A 3 23.81 18.29 0.21
C LYS A 3 23.56 16.79 0.01
N LYS A 4 24.20 15.95 0.83
CA LYS A 4 24.00 14.49 0.80
C LYS A 4 22.51 14.18 1.00
N VAL A 5 21.96 13.33 0.13
CA VAL A 5 20.60 12.81 0.24
C VAL A 5 20.53 11.86 1.43
N ASP A 6 19.53 12.03 2.28
CA ASP A 6 19.35 11.22 3.49
C ASP A 6 18.53 9.96 3.19
N THR A 7 19.14 9.00 2.49
CA THR A 7 18.41 7.85 1.92
C THR A 7 17.67 7.02 2.97
N GLU A 8 18.23 6.84 4.16
CA GLU A 8 17.63 6.02 5.22
C GLU A 8 16.34 6.65 5.73
N LYS A 9 16.38 7.93 6.10
CA LYS A 9 15.18 8.66 6.54
C LYS A 9 14.14 8.80 5.43
N LEU A 10 14.58 8.92 4.18
CA LEU A 10 13.67 8.93 3.04
C LEU A 10 13.01 7.56 2.79
N ASN A 11 13.68 6.44 3.13
CA ASN A 11 13.06 5.11 3.11
C ASN A 11 12.01 5.00 4.21
N GLU A 12 12.33 5.40 5.45
CA GLU A 12 11.36 5.42 6.57
C GLU A 12 10.11 6.25 6.23
N PHE A 13 10.30 7.43 5.65
CA PHE A 13 9.19 8.28 5.17
C PHE A 13 8.31 7.54 4.16
N CYS A 14 8.92 6.92 3.15
CA CYS A 14 8.19 6.23 2.10
C CYS A 14 7.41 5.03 2.64
N ASP A 15 8.00 4.23 3.53
CA ASP A 15 7.32 3.09 4.14
C ASP A 15 6.08 3.54 4.92
N GLN A 16 6.18 4.60 5.73
CA GLN A 16 5.04 5.15 6.46
C GLN A 16 3.98 5.73 5.50
N LEU A 17 4.39 6.54 4.52
CA LEU A 17 3.49 7.15 3.54
C LEU A 17 2.69 6.09 2.79
N PHE A 18 3.37 5.05 2.27
CA PHE A 18 2.70 4.02 1.49
C PHE A 18 1.82 3.15 2.36
N ARG A 19 2.23 2.84 3.60
CA ARG A 19 1.36 2.15 4.57
C ARG A 19 0.10 2.93 4.86
N THR A 20 0.21 4.22 5.18
CA THR A 20 -0.96 5.08 5.42
C THR A 20 -1.90 5.11 4.21
N LEU A 21 -1.37 5.26 2.99
CA LEU A 21 -2.18 5.27 1.78
C LEU A 21 -2.84 3.92 1.50
N ASP A 22 -2.11 2.82 1.68
CA ASP A 22 -2.65 1.47 1.45
C ASP A 22 -3.78 1.12 2.43
N ARG A 23 -3.67 1.65 3.66
CA ARG A 23 -4.67 1.46 4.71
C ARG A 23 -5.86 2.43 4.61
N LEU A 24 -5.68 3.64 4.08
CA LEU A 24 -6.83 4.54 3.88
C LEU A 24 -7.59 4.22 2.59
N GLY A 25 -6.94 3.59 1.61
CA GLY A 25 -7.54 3.24 0.34
C GLY A 25 -8.54 2.08 0.42
N GLY A 26 -9.32 1.94 -0.64
CA GLY A 26 -10.30 0.86 -0.82
C GLY A 26 -11.73 1.39 -0.95
N ASP A 27 -12.54 0.71 -1.75
CA ASP A 27 -13.93 1.06 -2.10
C ASP A 27 -14.08 2.19 -3.12
N ARG A 28 -13.96 3.46 -2.71
CA ARG A 28 -14.28 4.62 -3.58
C ARG A 28 -13.17 4.96 -4.57
N GLU A 29 -11.94 5.03 -4.07
CA GLU A 29 -10.74 5.20 -4.89
C GLU A 29 -9.55 4.47 -4.26
N ASP A 30 -8.69 3.93 -5.12
CA ASP A 30 -7.41 3.37 -4.72
C ASP A 30 -6.39 4.48 -4.52
N LEU A 31 -6.03 4.72 -3.25
CA LEU A 31 -4.93 5.61 -2.90
C LEU A 31 -3.57 5.02 -3.30
N LEU A 32 -3.50 3.69 -3.38
CA LEU A 32 -2.44 2.93 -4.01
C LEU A 32 -3.04 1.78 -4.82
N PRO A 33 -2.41 1.38 -5.95
CA PRO A 33 -2.95 0.33 -6.81
C PRO A 33 -3.29 -0.98 -6.09
N LEU A 34 -4.46 -1.54 -6.40
CA LEU A 34 -4.76 -2.93 -6.08
C LEU A 34 -3.88 -3.89 -6.92
N PHE A 35 -3.74 -3.60 -8.22
CA PHE A 35 -3.01 -4.45 -9.16
C PHE A 35 -1.65 -3.88 -9.54
N LEU A 36 -0.66 -4.78 -9.60
CA LEU A 36 0.71 -4.39 -9.95
C LEU A 36 0.89 -4.03 -11.44
N SER A 37 -0.10 -4.35 -12.29
CA SER A 37 -0.12 -4.01 -13.72
C SER A 37 -0.51 -2.56 -14.02
N GLU A 38 -0.90 -1.79 -13.00
CA GLU A 38 -1.26 -0.38 -13.18
C GLU A 38 -0.10 0.47 -13.69
N LYS A 39 -0.44 1.60 -14.33
CA LYS A 39 0.56 2.54 -14.85
C LYS A 39 1.31 3.21 -13.69
N PRO A 40 2.59 3.60 -13.84
CA PRO A 40 3.35 4.29 -12.80
C PRO A 40 2.64 5.50 -12.18
N THR A 41 1.86 6.23 -12.99
CA THR A 41 1.07 7.39 -12.52
C THR A 41 0.07 7.06 -11.42
N ALA A 42 -0.44 5.82 -11.37
CA ALA A 42 -1.37 5.38 -10.34
C ALA A 42 -0.67 5.23 -8.97
N TYR A 43 0.56 4.72 -8.94
CA TYR A 43 1.38 4.62 -7.74
C TYR A 43 1.80 5.99 -7.20
N GLU A 44 2.03 6.93 -8.11
CA GLU A 44 2.61 8.22 -7.75
C GLU A 44 1.57 9.29 -7.42
N LYS A 45 0.29 9.11 -7.75
CA LYS A 45 -0.75 10.15 -7.67
C LYS A 45 -0.73 10.90 -6.34
N TYR A 46 -0.92 10.21 -5.22
CA TYR A 46 -0.99 10.83 -3.90
C TYR A 46 0.38 11.17 -3.30
N PRO A 47 1.42 10.31 -3.42
CA PRO A 47 2.76 10.67 -2.96
C PRO A 47 3.33 11.92 -3.66
N ARG A 48 3.19 12.00 -4.99
CA ARG A 48 3.67 13.14 -5.78
C ARG A 48 2.91 14.43 -5.44
N LEU A 49 1.61 14.32 -5.12
CA LEU A 49 0.80 15.44 -4.66
C LEU A 49 1.35 16.02 -3.34
N LEU A 50 1.61 15.17 -2.34
CA LEU A 50 2.20 15.59 -1.05
C LEU A 50 3.51 16.35 -1.26
N LEU A 51 4.44 15.78 -2.03
CA LEU A 51 5.73 16.42 -2.32
C LEU A 51 5.59 17.76 -3.06
N SER A 52 4.53 17.89 -3.87
CA SER A 52 4.26 19.13 -4.61
C SER A 52 3.74 20.23 -3.69
N HIS A 53 2.85 19.92 -2.75
CA HIS A 53 2.36 20.88 -1.75
C HIS A 53 3.48 21.31 -0.81
N ILE A 54 4.27 20.38 -0.28
CA ILE A 54 5.42 20.73 0.59
C ILE A 54 6.40 21.63 -0.16
N ARG A 55 6.69 21.34 -1.44
CA ARG A 55 7.55 22.21 -2.26
C ARG A 55 6.95 23.59 -2.49
N TYR A 56 5.63 23.68 -2.69
CA TYR A 56 4.94 24.92 -2.99
C TYR A 56 4.95 25.88 -1.80
N TYR A 57 4.63 25.39 -0.61
CA TYR A 57 4.65 26.20 0.61
C TYR A 57 6.04 26.34 1.22
N ASP A 58 6.96 25.41 0.93
CA ASP A 58 8.20 25.19 1.68
C ASP A 58 7.95 25.01 3.19
N ASP A 59 6.82 24.40 3.51
CA ASP A 59 6.33 24.15 4.86
C ASP A 59 5.66 22.77 4.88
N VAL A 60 6.15 21.90 5.78
CA VAL A 60 5.68 20.51 5.86
C VAL A 60 4.26 20.43 6.39
N GLU A 61 3.90 21.24 7.37
CA GLU A 61 2.57 21.18 8.00
C GLU A 61 1.50 21.70 7.04
N ALA A 62 1.73 22.85 6.41
CA ALA A 62 0.81 23.41 5.42
C ALA A 62 0.64 22.46 4.22
N GLY A 63 1.77 21.91 3.73
CA GLY A 63 1.74 20.94 2.63
C GLY A 63 0.99 19.65 2.98
N PHE A 64 1.15 19.17 4.22
CA PHE A 64 0.44 18.00 4.71
C PHE A 64 -1.07 18.24 4.86
N GLU A 65 -1.49 19.39 5.42
CA GLU A 65 -2.90 19.69 5.65
C GLU A 65 -3.70 19.81 4.33
N GLU A 66 -3.11 20.40 3.29
CA GLU A 66 -3.73 20.45 1.96
C GLU A 66 -3.83 19.04 1.35
N TRP A 67 -2.75 18.26 1.41
CA TRP A 67 -2.72 16.88 0.92
C TRP A 67 -3.72 15.97 1.65
N LYS A 68 -3.78 16.08 2.98
CA LYS A 68 -4.69 15.33 3.85
C LYS A 68 -6.14 15.52 3.42
N SER A 69 -6.54 16.76 3.13
CA SER A 69 -7.90 17.09 2.69
C SER A 69 -8.30 16.40 1.38
N LYS A 70 -7.33 16.14 0.49
CA LYS A 70 -7.56 15.36 -0.73
C LYS A 70 -7.59 13.85 -0.43
N VAL A 71 -6.65 13.34 0.35
CA VAL A 71 -6.60 11.92 0.74
C VAL A 71 -7.88 11.48 1.44
N LEU A 72 -8.35 12.23 2.43
CA LEU A 72 -9.55 11.88 3.20
C LEU A 72 -10.85 11.93 2.37
N ARG A 73 -10.85 12.69 1.28
CA ARG A 73 -12.00 12.77 0.36
C ARG A 73 -12.09 11.55 -0.54
N ASP A 74 -10.93 11.00 -0.89
CA ASP A 74 -10.80 9.87 -1.81
C ASP A 74 -10.67 8.53 -1.04
N SER A 75 -10.42 8.56 0.27
CA SER A 75 -10.30 7.39 1.12
C SER A 75 -11.62 6.66 1.34
N ASN A 76 -11.54 5.45 1.86
CA ASN A 76 -12.69 4.70 2.33
C ASN A 76 -13.36 5.38 3.54
N ASP A 77 -14.66 5.65 3.48
CA ASP A 77 -15.39 6.33 4.56
C ASP A 77 -15.36 5.56 5.88
N TYR A 78 -15.42 4.22 5.86
CA TYR A 78 -15.39 3.38 7.06
C TYR A 78 -13.98 3.29 7.65
N ARG A 79 -12.95 3.14 6.80
CA ARG A 79 -11.56 3.04 7.27
C ARG A 79 -11.00 4.36 7.73
N ARG A 80 -11.58 5.48 7.29
CA ARG A 80 -11.12 6.81 7.67
C ARG A 80 -10.97 6.95 9.17
N ASP A 81 -11.97 6.53 9.94
CA ASP A 81 -11.98 6.76 11.38
C ASP A 81 -11.02 5.79 12.11
N GLU A 82 -10.93 4.53 11.64
CA GLU A 82 -10.03 3.51 12.18
C GLU A 82 -8.55 3.82 11.90
N GLU A 83 -8.25 4.30 10.69
CA GLU A 83 -6.89 4.49 10.19
C GLU A 83 -6.43 5.96 10.31
N TYR A 84 -7.29 6.87 10.77
CA TYR A 84 -6.92 8.26 11.06
C TYR A 84 -5.68 8.39 11.97
N PRO A 85 -5.50 7.56 13.00
CA PRO A 85 -4.30 7.62 13.85
C PRO A 85 -2.99 7.41 13.06
N GLU A 86 -2.97 6.53 12.05
CA GLU A 86 -1.80 6.30 11.19
C GLU A 86 -1.49 7.55 10.35
N LEU A 87 -2.51 8.26 9.89
CA LEU A 87 -2.36 9.54 9.19
C LEU A 87 -1.77 10.63 10.10
N LEU A 88 -2.20 10.69 11.36
CA LEU A 88 -1.64 11.61 12.35
C LEU A 88 -0.20 11.24 12.75
N ALA A 89 0.11 9.95 12.83
CA ALA A 89 1.47 9.47 13.08
C ALA A 89 2.42 9.91 11.95
N LEU A 90 1.99 9.76 10.69
CA LEU A 90 2.74 10.28 9.53
C LEU A 90 2.94 11.80 9.63
N LYS A 91 1.91 12.58 9.95
CA LYS A 91 2.02 14.03 10.15
C LYS A 91 3.09 14.36 11.19
N LYS A 92 3.01 13.72 12.36
CA LYS A 92 3.94 13.93 13.47
C LYS A 92 5.37 13.62 13.05
N TRP A 93 5.60 12.46 12.44
CA TRP A 93 6.93 12.07 11.96
C TRP A 93 7.48 13.10 10.96
N MET A 94 6.65 13.57 10.03
CA MET A 94 7.07 14.57 9.05
C MET A 94 7.45 15.91 9.69
N ILE A 95 6.71 16.37 10.70
CA ILE A 95 7.03 17.60 11.44
C ILE A 95 8.34 17.45 12.21
N GLU A 96 8.54 16.33 12.90
CA GLU A 96 9.78 16.02 13.62
C GLU A 96 10.99 15.95 12.68
N ASN A 97 10.77 15.56 11.42
CA ASN A 97 11.79 15.42 10.39
C ASN A 97 11.70 16.52 9.31
N ARG A 98 11.10 17.67 9.60
CA ARG A 98 10.80 18.71 8.58
C ARG A 98 12.03 19.20 7.81
N ALA A 99 13.20 19.16 8.45
CA ALA A 99 14.49 19.50 7.86
C ALA A 99 14.91 18.58 6.70
N LEU A 100 14.22 17.45 6.48
CA LEU A 100 14.38 16.61 5.29
C LEU A 100 13.71 17.21 4.06
N PHE A 101 12.68 18.03 4.24
CA PHE A 101 11.81 18.51 3.16
C PHE A 101 11.96 20.01 2.93
N GLU A 102 11.88 20.81 4.00
CA GLU A 102 11.95 22.27 3.96
C GLU A 102 13.35 22.73 3.60
N ASN A 103 13.47 23.72 2.70
CA ASN A 103 14.74 24.23 2.20
C ASN A 103 15.68 23.14 1.62
N ARG A 104 15.14 21.97 1.26
CA ARG A 104 15.88 20.78 0.76
C ARG A 104 15.34 20.27 -0.57
N LYS A 105 15.50 21.08 -1.62
CA LYS A 105 15.08 20.74 -2.99
C LYS A 105 15.66 19.40 -3.49
N ASP A 106 16.87 19.04 -3.07
CA ASP A 106 17.54 17.79 -3.49
C ASP A 106 16.82 16.54 -2.98
N ASN A 107 16.41 16.51 -1.70
CA ASN A 107 15.65 15.39 -1.12
C ASN A 107 14.29 15.24 -1.81
N LEU A 108 13.56 16.35 -2.00
CA LEU A 108 12.28 16.36 -2.70
C LEU A 108 12.42 15.90 -4.17
N ASN A 109 13.49 16.29 -4.85
CA ASN A 109 13.79 15.84 -6.22
C ASN A 109 14.13 14.34 -6.26
N HIS A 110 14.92 13.85 -5.29
CA HIS A 110 15.26 12.44 -5.17
C HIS A 110 14.03 11.58 -4.94
N LEU A 111 13.17 11.97 -3.98
CA LEU A 111 11.89 11.32 -3.74
C LEU A 111 11.06 11.29 -5.02
N LYS A 112 10.81 12.44 -5.66
CA LYS A 112 9.98 12.53 -6.88
C LYS A 112 10.47 11.61 -8.01
N ARG A 113 11.79 11.40 -8.15
CA ARG A 113 12.38 10.53 -9.17
C ARG A 113 12.34 9.04 -8.81
N SER A 114 12.21 8.71 -7.53
CA SER A 114 12.24 7.33 -7.03
C SER A 114 10.89 6.82 -6.50
N LEU A 115 9.83 7.65 -6.55
CA LEU A 115 8.50 7.31 -6.03
C LEU A 115 7.96 5.99 -6.56
N TYR A 116 7.91 5.82 -7.89
CA TYR A 116 7.40 4.59 -8.48
C TYR A 116 8.14 3.34 -7.98
N ALA A 117 9.49 3.34 -8.02
CA ALA A 117 10.28 2.20 -7.59
C ALA A 117 10.04 1.84 -6.12
N ARG A 118 9.98 2.85 -5.24
CA ARG A 118 9.74 2.67 -3.81
C ARG A 118 8.32 2.19 -3.51
N ALA A 119 7.31 2.76 -4.18
CA ALA A 119 5.93 2.35 -4.03
C ALA A 119 5.72 0.91 -4.55
N TYR A 120 6.36 0.56 -5.66
CA TYR A 120 6.33 -0.80 -6.19
C TYR A 120 7.02 -1.79 -5.24
N GLU A 121 8.20 -1.46 -4.72
CA GLU A 121 8.91 -2.30 -3.73
C GLU A 121 8.07 -2.52 -2.46
N TYR A 122 7.34 -1.50 -2.02
CA TYR A 122 6.38 -1.61 -0.92
C TYR A 122 5.20 -2.53 -1.30
N LEU A 123 4.54 -2.30 -2.44
CA LEU A 123 3.31 -3.03 -2.77
C LEU A 123 3.56 -4.46 -3.24
N TYR A 124 4.67 -4.73 -3.93
CA TYR A 124 4.95 -6.01 -4.59
C TYR A 124 4.74 -7.22 -3.67
N PRO A 125 5.44 -7.33 -2.52
CA PRO A 125 5.33 -8.53 -1.70
C PRO A 125 3.94 -8.67 -1.06
N ARG A 126 3.29 -7.54 -0.72
CA ARG A 126 1.94 -7.54 -0.14
C ARG A 126 0.90 -8.05 -1.14
N ARG A 127 0.90 -7.51 -2.37
CA ARG A 127 -0.01 -7.91 -3.44
C ARG A 127 0.27 -9.32 -3.98
N LEU A 128 1.52 -9.75 -3.93
CA LEU A 128 1.87 -11.14 -4.23
C LEU A 128 1.15 -12.10 -3.29
N LEU A 129 1.21 -11.85 -1.98
CA LEU A 129 0.59 -12.72 -0.97
C LEU A 129 -0.94 -12.70 -1.06
N THR A 130 -1.56 -11.52 -1.12
CA THR A 130 -3.03 -11.44 -1.22
C THR A 130 -3.55 -12.04 -2.53
N GLY A 131 -2.83 -11.81 -3.64
CA GLY A 131 -3.15 -12.37 -4.94
C GLY A 131 -2.98 -13.90 -4.99
N ALA A 132 -1.98 -14.45 -4.30
CA ALA A 132 -1.73 -15.88 -4.20
C ALA A 132 -2.80 -16.58 -3.35
N TYR A 133 -3.20 -16.00 -2.22
CA TYR A 133 -4.28 -16.56 -1.40
C TYR A 133 -5.61 -16.64 -2.16
N ALA A 134 -6.00 -15.54 -2.82
CA ALA A 134 -7.22 -15.50 -3.61
C ALA A 134 -7.18 -16.47 -4.81
N GLU A 135 -5.99 -16.75 -5.34
CA GLU A 135 -5.79 -17.73 -6.41
C GLU A 135 -5.91 -19.17 -5.91
N ALA A 136 -5.25 -19.50 -4.79
CA ALA A 136 -5.29 -20.82 -4.17
C ALA A 136 -6.72 -21.24 -3.76
N ASN A 137 -7.57 -20.27 -3.45
CA ASN A 137 -8.96 -20.45 -3.08
C ASN A 137 -9.97 -20.19 -4.20
N ARG A 138 -9.54 -20.13 -5.47
CA ARG A 138 -10.47 -19.95 -6.60
C ARG A 138 -11.64 -20.95 -6.51
N GLY A 139 -12.86 -20.44 -6.64
CA GLY A 139 -14.10 -21.22 -6.53
C GLY A 139 -14.61 -21.44 -5.09
N LYS A 140 -13.94 -20.92 -4.06
CA LYS A 140 -14.32 -21.04 -2.64
C LYS A 140 -14.62 -19.68 -2.00
N PRO A 141 -15.84 -19.13 -2.18
CA PRO A 141 -16.26 -17.84 -1.58
C PRO A 141 -16.00 -17.73 -0.08
N GLU A 142 -16.22 -18.81 0.66
CA GLU A 142 -16.04 -18.90 2.10
C GLU A 142 -14.60 -18.66 2.56
N ALA A 143 -13.61 -18.88 1.68
CA ALA A 143 -12.21 -18.65 2.01
C ALA A 143 -11.86 -17.16 2.15
N LEU A 144 -12.70 -16.26 1.63
CA LEU A 144 -12.55 -14.82 1.82
C LEU A 144 -13.26 -14.30 3.09
N GLU A 145 -13.97 -15.15 3.84
CA GLU A 145 -14.47 -14.77 5.15
C GLU A 145 -13.32 -14.51 6.12
N GLU A 146 -13.52 -13.56 7.02
CA GLU A 146 -12.45 -13.06 7.89
C GLU A 146 -11.80 -14.16 8.73
N ASP A 147 -12.60 -15.06 9.31
CA ASP A 147 -12.10 -16.18 10.12
C ASP A 147 -11.35 -17.23 9.28
N ALA A 148 -11.76 -17.41 8.02
CA ALA A 148 -11.06 -18.29 7.10
C ALA A 148 -9.69 -17.70 6.73
N ILE A 149 -9.62 -16.40 6.45
CA ILE A 149 -8.35 -15.72 6.17
C ILE A 149 -7.42 -15.82 7.39
N LYS A 150 -7.89 -15.48 8.59
CA LYS A 150 -7.07 -15.53 9.82
C LYS A 150 -6.49 -16.91 10.13
N SER A 151 -7.20 -17.98 9.76
CA SER A 151 -6.77 -19.36 10.01
C SER A 151 -5.94 -19.97 8.88
N GLY A 152 -6.20 -19.56 7.62
CA GLY A 152 -5.62 -20.17 6.43
C GLY A 152 -4.53 -19.36 5.74
N PHE A 153 -4.47 -18.03 5.92
CA PHE A 153 -3.65 -17.16 5.08
C PHE A 153 -2.19 -17.60 5.00
N ARG A 154 -1.53 -17.74 6.16
CA ARG A 154 -0.10 -18.05 6.24
C ARG A 154 0.25 -19.44 5.72
N SER A 155 -0.63 -20.42 5.94
CA SER A 155 -0.37 -21.80 5.50
C SER A 155 -0.51 -21.91 3.98
N GLU A 156 -1.51 -21.25 3.41
CA GLU A 156 -1.76 -21.30 1.97
C GLU A 156 -0.72 -20.53 1.14
N VAL A 157 -0.30 -19.36 1.61
CA VAL A 157 0.71 -18.54 0.92
C VAL A 157 2.14 -18.90 1.33
N LYS A 158 2.34 -19.96 2.13
CA LYS A 158 3.65 -20.38 2.62
C LYS A 158 4.71 -20.49 1.52
N PRO A 159 4.45 -21.07 0.33
CA PRO A 159 5.45 -21.12 -0.74
C PRO A 159 5.92 -19.73 -1.20
N HIS A 160 5.05 -18.71 -1.11
CA HIS A 160 5.40 -17.33 -1.41
C HIS A 160 6.16 -16.66 -0.26
N ILE A 161 5.78 -16.92 0.98
CA ILE A 161 6.52 -16.47 2.17
C ILE A 161 7.96 -17.01 2.15
N ASP A 162 8.14 -18.30 1.87
CA ASP A 162 9.46 -18.94 1.82
C ASP A 162 10.34 -18.31 0.70
N ARG A 163 9.75 -17.93 -0.44
CA ARG A 163 10.46 -17.18 -1.50
C ARG A 163 10.84 -15.76 -1.08
N LEU A 164 9.94 -15.07 -0.38
CA LEU A 164 10.22 -13.73 0.14
C LEU A 164 11.30 -13.77 1.22
N ALA A 165 11.34 -14.81 2.06
CA ALA A 165 12.39 -15.02 3.05
C ALA A 165 13.78 -15.14 2.42
N ALA A 166 13.89 -15.72 1.22
CA ALA A 166 15.16 -15.79 0.50
C ALA A 166 15.68 -14.42 0.02
N VAL A 167 14.79 -13.43 -0.13
CA VAL A 167 15.12 -12.06 -0.59
C VAL A 167 15.30 -11.09 0.58
N TYR A 168 14.37 -11.12 1.54
CA TYR A 168 14.32 -10.18 2.65
C TYR A 168 14.99 -10.70 3.93
N GLY A 169 15.31 -12.01 3.99
CA GLY A 169 15.66 -12.70 5.22
C GLY A 169 14.43 -13.03 6.07
N ASP A 170 14.59 -13.94 7.04
CA ASP A 170 13.57 -14.18 8.06
C ASP A 170 13.76 -13.20 9.22
N ASN A 171 13.11 -12.05 9.13
CA ASN A 171 13.25 -10.95 10.08
C ASN A 171 11.92 -10.21 10.28
N GLU A 172 11.95 -9.20 11.15
CA GLU A 172 10.79 -8.35 11.46
C GLU A 172 10.17 -7.68 10.22
N LYS A 173 10.97 -7.39 9.18
CA LYS A 173 10.46 -6.81 7.92
C LYS A 173 9.59 -7.82 7.18
N LEU A 174 10.01 -9.09 7.10
CA LEU A 174 9.20 -10.13 6.48
C LEU A 174 7.91 -10.36 7.26
N GLN A 175 7.97 -10.46 8.59
CA GLN A 175 6.77 -10.65 9.40
C GLN A 175 5.78 -9.50 9.19
N ARG A 176 6.26 -8.25 9.22
CA ARG A 176 5.42 -7.08 8.93
C ARG A 176 4.77 -7.13 7.54
N ILE A 177 5.50 -7.57 6.51
CA ILE A 177 4.94 -7.74 5.15
C ILE A 177 3.79 -8.75 5.15
N VAL A 178 3.96 -9.87 5.85
CA VAL A 178 2.94 -10.93 5.93
C VAL A 178 1.72 -10.43 6.70
N ASP A 179 1.94 -9.81 7.86
CA ASP A 179 0.88 -9.24 8.71
C ASP A 179 0.07 -8.18 7.94
N GLU A 180 0.74 -7.24 7.28
CA GLU A 180 0.08 -6.19 6.50
C GLU A 180 -0.66 -6.74 5.28
N ALA A 181 -0.16 -7.82 4.65
CA ALA A 181 -0.87 -8.46 3.56
C ALA A 181 -2.14 -9.16 4.03
N GLU A 182 -2.08 -9.86 5.16
CA GLU A 182 -3.22 -10.52 5.80
C GLU A 182 -4.30 -9.50 6.19
N GLU A 183 -3.92 -8.44 6.90
CA GLU A 183 -4.82 -7.34 7.28
C GLU A 183 -5.42 -6.64 6.06
N TYR A 184 -4.61 -6.38 5.03
CA TYR A 184 -5.09 -5.77 3.79
C TYR A 184 -6.14 -6.65 3.11
N LEU A 185 -5.90 -7.96 3.05
CA LEU A 185 -6.83 -8.91 2.44
C LEU A 185 -8.15 -8.95 3.22
N ILE A 186 -8.12 -9.00 4.55
CA ILE A 186 -9.33 -8.96 5.39
C ILE A 186 -10.14 -7.69 5.09
N ALA A 187 -9.48 -6.53 5.08
CA ALA A 187 -10.13 -5.24 4.82
C ALA A 187 -10.68 -5.12 3.39
N ASN A 188 -10.03 -5.75 2.40
CA ASN A 188 -10.35 -5.62 0.98
C ASN A 188 -10.98 -6.88 0.36
N ARG A 189 -11.40 -7.87 1.17
CA ARG A 189 -11.86 -9.20 0.73
C ARG A 189 -12.88 -9.16 -0.41
N LYS A 190 -13.86 -8.25 -0.35
CA LYS A 190 -14.91 -8.09 -1.38
C LYS A 190 -14.34 -7.79 -2.78
N ARG A 191 -13.15 -7.19 -2.85
CA ARG A 191 -12.47 -6.82 -4.10
C ARG A 191 -11.76 -8.00 -4.76
N TYR A 192 -11.61 -9.13 -4.06
CA TYR A 192 -11.01 -10.35 -4.59
C TYR A 192 -12.06 -11.38 -5.05
N VAL A 193 -13.35 -11.08 -4.89
CA VAL A 193 -14.46 -11.97 -5.28
C VAL A 193 -14.41 -12.34 -6.77
N TRP A 194 -13.92 -11.45 -7.65
CA TRP A 194 -13.80 -11.75 -9.08
C TRP A 194 -12.83 -12.92 -9.36
N LYS A 195 -11.76 -13.08 -8.57
CA LYS A 195 -10.85 -14.23 -8.69
C LYS A 195 -11.50 -15.55 -8.32
N LEU A 196 -12.64 -15.52 -7.63
CA LEU A 196 -13.38 -16.71 -7.22
C LEU A 196 -14.44 -17.15 -8.23
N LYS A 197 -14.80 -16.32 -9.22
CA LYS A 197 -15.94 -16.57 -10.12
C LYS A 197 -15.67 -17.57 -11.26
N GLU A 198 -14.45 -18.08 -11.42
CA GLU A 198 -14.05 -18.90 -12.58
C GLU A 198 -14.55 -20.36 -12.61
N MET A 199 -15.55 -20.74 -11.81
CA MET A 199 -16.23 -22.05 -11.96
C MET A 199 -17.66 -21.96 -12.53
N ALA A 200 -18.27 -20.77 -12.63
CA ALA A 200 -19.67 -20.67 -13.02
C ALA A 200 -19.92 -20.58 -14.54
N SER A 201 -18.87 -20.35 -15.35
CA SER A 201 -19.03 -20.11 -16.81
C SER A 201 -18.64 -21.28 -17.71
N SER A 202 -18.23 -22.42 -17.15
CA SER A 202 -17.72 -23.57 -17.92
C SER A 202 -18.69 -24.75 -18.04
N GLU A 203 -19.84 -24.71 -17.35
CA GLU A 203 -20.81 -25.83 -17.34
C GLU A 203 -22.14 -25.56 -18.07
N VAL A 204 -22.29 -24.44 -18.78
CA VAL A 204 -23.52 -24.16 -19.56
C VAL A 204 -23.18 -23.81 -21.00
N HIS A 205 -22.66 -24.78 -21.77
CA HIS A 205 -22.87 -24.87 -23.22
C HIS A 205 -22.43 -26.23 -23.75
N VAL A 206 -23.19 -27.28 -23.42
CA VAL A 206 -23.36 -28.45 -24.30
C VAL A 206 -24.81 -28.87 -24.26
N SER A 207 -25.60 -28.33 -25.19
CA SER A 207 -26.78 -28.99 -25.76
C SER A 207 -27.36 -28.11 -26.85
N GLU A 208 -27.01 -28.41 -28.10
CA GLU A 208 -27.94 -28.68 -29.21
C GLU A 208 -27.18 -29.41 -30.34
#